data_AF-A0A241ZBI4-F1
#
_entry.id   AF-A0A241ZBI4-F1
#
_cell.length_a   1.000
_cell.length_b   1.000
_cell.length_c   1.000
_cell.angle_alpha   90.00
_cell.angle_beta   90.00
_cell.angle_gamma   90.00
#
_symmetry.space_group_name_H-M   'P 1'
#
loop_
_entity.id
_entity.type
_entity.pdbx_description
1 polymer ?
#
loop_
_entity_poly.entity_id
_entity_poly.type
_entity_poly.pdbx_seq_one_letter_code
_entity_poly.pdbx_strand_id
1 'polypeptide(L)'
;MKTTSEQAIYDLSSAIYKLVMNDFSQTDQAYDKAHFLARCLIQLSDLKMLDCEIKLNDQTIQYKICEKNYTFWLVETPEPTEKFPFLDYLTKEIKVIFYNLNPDECKRQ
;
A
#
# COMPACT_ATOMS: atom_id res chain seq x y z
N MET A 1 -4.82 12.86 -20.63
CA MET A 1 -5.81 11.87 -20.15
C MET A 1 -5.04 10.67 -19.65
N LYS A 2 -5.26 10.23 -18.40
CA LYS A 2 -4.70 8.96 -17.91
C LYS A 2 -5.34 7.81 -18.70
N THR A 3 -4.58 6.75 -18.97
CA THR A 3 -5.14 5.54 -19.59
C THR A 3 -6.12 4.87 -18.61
N THR A 4 -7.08 4.08 -19.09
CA THR A 4 -8.12 3.45 -18.24
C THR A 4 -7.52 2.59 -17.12
N SER A 5 -6.39 1.92 -17.39
CA SER A 5 -5.65 1.13 -16.39
C SER A 5 -4.99 2.01 -15.32
N GLU A 6 -4.41 3.15 -15.69
CA GLU A 6 -3.81 4.08 -14.74
C GLU A 6 -4.86 4.76 -13.85
N GLN A 7 -6.04 5.05 -14.40
CA GLN A 7 -7.15 5.55 -13.61
C GLN A 7 -7.62 4.49 -12.61
N ALA A 8 -7.74 3.23 -13.03
CA ALA A 8 -8.15 2.14 -12.13
C ALA A 8 -7.17 1.93 -10.96
N ILE A 9 -5.86 2.00 -11.20
CA ILE A 9 -4.85 1.89 -10.13
C ILE A 9 -4.93 3.07 -9.17
N TYR A 10 -5.14 4.28 -9.68
CA TYR A 10 -5.34 5.46 -8.84
C TYR A 10 -6.60 5.36 -7.99
N ASP A 11 -7.72 4.91 -8.57
CA ASP A 11 -8.98 4.74 -7.87
C ASP A 11 -8.87 3.67 -6.76
N LEU A 12 -8.19 2.55 -7.05
CA LEU A 12 -7.85 1.53 -6.06
C LEU A 12 -7.02 2.10 -4.91
N SER A 13 -5.97 2.85 -5.24
CA SER A 13 -5.08 3.48 -4.24
C SER A 13 -5.85 4.49 -3.37
N SER A 14 -6.76 5.24 -3.99
CA SER A 14 -7.62 6.21 -3.31
C SER A 14 -8.62 5.52 -2.36
N ALA A 15 -9.18 4.38 -2.77
CA ALA A 15 -10.05 3.57 -1.93
C ALA A 15 -9.28 3.02 -0.71
N ILE A 16 -8.11 2.42 -0.92
CA ILE A 16 -7.24 1.91 0.16
C ILE A 16 -6.89 3.03 1.14
N TYR A 17 -6.43 4.18 0.64
CA TYR A 17 -6.10 5.33 1.47
C TYR A 17 -7.28 5.77 2.34
N LYS A 18 -8.48 5.87 1.76
CA LYS A 18 -9.70 6.28 2.50
C LYS A 18 -10.09 5.27 3.57
N LEU A 19 -10.00 3.97 3.26
CA LEU A 19 -10.30 2.90 4.23
C LEU A 19 -9.37 3.00 5.44
N VAL A 20 -8.05 3.11 5.21
CA VAL A 20 -7.07 3.20 6.29
C VAL A 20 -7.20 4.53 7.05
N MET A 21 -7.43 5.65 6.37
CA MET A 21 -7.69 6.93 7.04
C MET A 21 -8.91 6.88 7.94
N ASN A 22 -9.97 6.19 7.53
CA ASN A 22 -11.17 6.05 8.35
C ASN A 22 -10.86 5.26 9.64
N ASP A 23 -10.15 4.14 9.53
CA ASP A 23 -9.72 3.35 10.69
C ASP A 23 -8.90 4.21 11.67
N PHE A 24 -7.90 4.94 11.16
CA PHE A 24 -7.03 5.79 11.99
C PHE A 24 -7.76 6.99 12.58
N SER A 25 -8.76 7.55 11.91
CA SER A 25 -9.54 8.66 12.46
C SER A 25 -10.44 8.26 13.64
N GLN A 26 -10.73 6.96 13.78
CA GLN A 26 -11.57 6.42 14.85
C GLN A 26 -10.75 5.99 16.07
N THR A 27 -9.47 5.68 15.87
CA THR A 27 -8.51 5.43 16.94
C THR A 27 -7.80 6.74 17.24
N ASP A 28 -7.94 7.30 18.44
CA ASP A 28 -7.35 8.60 18.86
C ASP A 28 -5.80 8.55 19.01
N GLN A 29 -5.13 7.83 18.10
CA GLN A 29 -3.70 7.56 18.05
C GLN A 29 -3.01 8.53 17.11
N ALA A 30 -1.78 8.91 17.46
CA ALA A 30 -0.94 9.69 16.56
C ALA A 30 -0.71 8.92 15.24
N TYR A 31 -0.76 9.63 14.11
CA TYR A 31 -0.47 9.06 12.79
C TYR A 31 0.98 8.62 12.71
N ASP A 32 1.23 7.34 12.98
CA ASP A 32 2.51 6.72 12.65
C ASP A 32 2.51 6.37 11.16
N LYS A 33 3.35 7.09 10.41
CA LYS A 33 3.53 6.92 8.96
C LYS A 33 3.86 5.49 8.55
N ALA A 34 4.71 4.80 9.32
CA ALA A 34 5.12 3.44 9.00
C ALA A 34 3.94 2.48 9.17
N HIS A 35 3.21 2.60 10.28
CA HIS A 35 2.01 1.82 10.52
C HIS A 35 0.92 2.12 9.49
N PHE A 36 0.74 3.39 9.12
CA PHE A 36 -0.25 3.78 8.10
C PHE A 36 0.04 3.12 6.75
N LEU A 37 1.29 3.24 6.25
CA LEU A 37 1.70 2.62 5.00
C LEU A 37 1.58 1.09 5.06
N ALA A 38 1.99 0.46 6.16
CA ALA A 38 1.82 -0.99 6.35
C ALA A 38 0.35 -1.42 6.26
N ARG A 39 -0.57 -0.67 6.87
CA ARG A 39 -2.01 -0.93 6.78
C ARG A 39 -2.53 -0.78 5.36
N CYS A 40 -2.03 0.18 4.57
CA CYS A 40 -2.37 0.25 3.15
C CYS A 40 -1.93 -1.00 2.37
N LEU A 41 -0.74 -1.53 2.64
CA LEU A 41 -0.20 -2.72 1.98
C LEU A 41 -0.96 -4.00 2.38
N ILE A 42 -1.37 -4.10 3.64
CA ILE A 42 -2.25 -5.18 4.12
C ILE A 42 -3.59 -5.13 3.38
N GLN A 43 -4.23 -3.96 3.31
CA GLN A 43 -5.50 -3.79 2.59
C GLN A 43 -5.39 -4.14 1.10
N LEU A 44 -4.26 -3.82 0.45
CA LEU A 44 -4.00 -4.25 -0.92
C LEU A 44 -3.97 -5.78 -1.04
N SER A 45 -3.32 -6.46 -0.10
CA SER A 45 -3.19 -7.92 -0.06
C SER A 45 -4.55 -8.59 0.15
N ASP A 46 -5.33 -8.07 1.10
CA ASP A 46 -6.68 -8.53 1.40
C ASP A 46 -7.59 -8.41 0.17
N LEU A 47 -7.58 -7.25 -0.51
CA LEU A 47 -8.34 -7.03 -1.74
C LEU A 47 -7.93 -7.96 -2.88
N LYS A 48 -6.67 -8.40 -2.88
CA LYS A 48 -6.14 -9.36 -3.85
C LYS A 48 -6.36 -10.82 -3.43
N MET A 49 -6.87 -11.05 -2.22
CA MET A 49 -7.00 -12.38 -1.61
C MET A 49 -5.66 -13.12 -1.58
N LEU A 50 -4.61 -12.42 -1.18
CA LEU A 50 -3.24 -12.94 -1.10
C LEU A 50 -2.70 -12.74 0.30
N ASP A 51 -2.01 -13.77 0.80
CA ASP A 51 -1.27 -13.63 2.05
C ASP A 51 -0.06 -12.72 1.86
N CYS A 52 0.20 -11.90 2.87
CA CYS A 52 1.40 -11.08 2.94
C CYS A 52 2.09 -11.15 4.29
N GLU A 53 3.38 -10.82 4.29
CA GLU A 53 4.17 -10.61 5.50
C GLU A 53 4.68 -9.17 5.49
N ILE A 54 4.48 -8.46 6.60
CA ILE A 54 5.00 -7.10 6.81
C ILE A 54 6.02 -7.14 7.94
N LYS A 55 7.19 -6.55 7.72
CA LYS A 55 8.17 -6.24 8.79
C LYS A 55 8.44 -4.75 8.81
N LEU A 56 8.29 -4.18 10.00
CA LEU A 56 8.62 -2.78 10.28
C LEU A 56 9.99 -2.72 10.92
N ASN A 57 10.87 -1.89 10.36
CA ASN A 57 12.14 -1.49 10.95
C ASN A 57 12.15 0.05 11.02
N ASP A 58 13.09 0.63 11.79
CA ASP A 58 13.14 2.08 12.07
C ASP A 58 13.08 2.99 10.83
N GLN A 59 13.56 2.51 9.68
CA GLN A 59 13.62 3.31 8.44
C GLN A 59 12.93 2.65 7.25
N THR A 60 12.50 1.39 7.37
CA THR A 60 11.98 0.63 6.24
C THR A 60 10.78 -0.24 6.60
N ILE A 61 9.92 -0.44 5.60
CA ILE A 61 8.87 -1.45 5.63
C ILE A 61 9.24 -2.51 4.60
N GLN A 62 9.38 -3.76 5.04
CA GLN A 62 9.51 -4.90 4.14
C GLN A 62 8.14 -5.55 3.97
N TYR A 63 7.72 -5.69 2.72
CA TYR A 63 6.44 -6.28 2.34
C TYR A 63 6.70 -7.46 1.42
N LYS A 64 6.27 -8.64 1.84
CA LYS A 64 6.40 -9.86 1.06
C LYS A 64 5.03 -10.39 0.66
N ILE A 65 4.85 -10.66 -0.63
CA ILE A 65 3.61 -11.18 -1.20
C ILE A 65 3.96 -12.10 -2.38
N CYS A 66 3.39 -13.30 -2.43
CA CYS A 66 3.65 -14.31 -3.48
C CYS A 66 5.14 -14.46 -3.83
N GLU A 67 6.01 -14.64 -2.83
CA GLU A 67 7.47 -14.76 -2.99
C GLU A 67 8.22 -13.51 -3.47
N LYS A 68 7.52 -12.43 -3.85
CA LYS A 68 8.12 -11.13 -4.13
C LYS A 68 8.34 -10.37 -2.83
N ASN A 69 9.47 -9.67 -2.73
CA ASN A 69 9.78 -8.79 -1.62
C ASN A 69 9.89 -7.36 -2.13
N TYR A 70 9.24 -6.44 -1.43
CA TYR A 70 9.28 -5.01 -1.68
C TYR A 70 9.79 -4.32 -0.42
N THR A 71 10.64 -3.31 -0.59
CA THR A 71 11.19 -2.51 0.50
C THR A 71 10.79 -1.06 0.29
N PHE A 72 10.13 -0.47 1.27
CA PHE A 72 9.74 0.93 1.28
C PHE A 72 10.60 1.69 2.28
N TRP A 73 11.21 2.79 1.85
CA TRP A 73 11.98 3.67 2.73
C TRP A 73 11.08 4.77 3.28
N LEU A 74 10.98 4.86 4.62
CA LEU A 74 10.11 5.83 5.28
C LEU A 74 10.50 7.29 5.03
N VAL A 75 11.78 7.54 4.68
CA VAL A 75 12.26 8.87 4.27
C VAL A 75 11.72 9.30 2.91
N GLU A 76 11.36 8.34 2.04
CA GLU A 76 10.77 8.59 0.73
C GLU A 76 9.24 8.61 0.77
N THR A 77 8.65 8.04 1.82
CA THR A 77 7.20 8.04 2.04
C THR A 77 6.74 9.42 2.55
N PRO A 78 5.83 10.10 1.84
CA PRO A 78 5.20 11.33 2.32
C PRO A 78 4.40 11.10 3.60
N GLU A 79 4.04 12.17 4.30
CA GLU A 79 3.18 12.04 5.48
C GLU A 79 1.74 11.66 5.06
N PRO A 80 1.06 10.75 5.78
CA PRO A 80 -0.32 10.36 5.45
C PRO A 80 -1.30 11.54 5.44
N THR A 81 -1.04 12.57 6.24
CA THR A 81 -1.83 13.80 6.30
C THR A 81 -1.69 14.65 5.03
N GLU A 82 -0.59 14.51 4.29
CA GLU A 82 -0.36 15.10 2.97
C GLU A 82 -1.05 14.25 1.89
N LYS A 83 -2.38 14.28 1.88
CA LYS A 83 -3.24 13.41 1.05
C LYS A 83 -2.75 13.21 -0.38
N PHE A 84 -2.48 14.27 -1.13
CA PHE A 84 -2.14 14.16 -2.55
C PHE A 84 -0.72 13.58 -2.76
N PRO A 85 0.35 14.12 -2.11
CA PRO A 85 1.66 13.48 -2.14
C PRO A 85 1.65 12.00 -1.74
N PHE A 86 0.98 11.66 -0.63
CA PHE A 86 0.90 10.29 -0.17
C PHE A 86 0.18 9.39 -1.18
N LEU A 87 -0.95 9.85 -1.73
CA LEU A 87 -1.73 9.07 -2.69
C LEU A 87 -0.97 8.87 -4.01
N ASP A 88 -0.23 9.87 -4.47
CA ASP A 88 0.60 9.74 -5.68
C ASP A 88 1.75 8.75 -5.45
N TYR A 89 2.40 8.80 -4.28
CA TYR A 89 3.39 7.81 -3.85
C TYR A 89 2.79 6.40 -3.81
N LEU A 90 1.67 6.22 -3.10
CA LEU A 90 0.99 4.93 -2.97
C LEU A 90 0.59 4.38 -4.34
N THR A 91 0.05 5.22 -5.22
CA THR A 91 -0.35 4.82 -6.58
C THR A 91 0.84 4.31 -7.38
N LYS A 92 1.99 4.98 -7.29
CA LYS A 92 3.23 4.57 -7.96
C LYS A 92 3.68 3.20 -7.46
N GLU A 93 3.71 3.00 -6.15
CA GLU A 93 4.15 1.74 -5.54
C GLU A 93 3.19 0.58 -5.84
N ILE A 94 1.88 0.81 -5.71
CA ILE A 94 0.85 -0.19 -6.05
C ILE A 94 0.92 -0.55 -7.53
N LYS A 95 1.18 0.41 -8.42
CA LYS A 95 1.37 0.14 -9.86
C LYS A 95 2.49 -0.87 -10.08
N VAL A 96 3.64 -0.67 -9.43
CA VAL A 96 4.79 -1.58 -9.53
C VAL A 96 4.44 -2.96 -8.99
N ILE A 97 3.80 -3.04 -7.81
CA ILE A 97 3.37 -4.31 -7.21
C ILE A 97 2.42 -5.03 -8.17
N PHE A 98 1.38 -4.35 -8.66
CA PHE A 98 0.34 -4.95 -9.49
C PHE A 98 0.90 -5.55 -10.77
N TYR A 99 1.84 -4.88 -11.44
CA TYR A 99 2.45 -5.39 -12.67
C TYR A 99 3.51 -6.45 -12.45
N ASN A 100 4.16 -6.47 -11.28
CA ASN A 100 5.16 -7.48 -10.93
C ASN A 100 4.55 -8.74 -10.29
N LEU A 101 3.29 -8.67 -9.86
CA LEU A 101 2.54 -9.81 -9.38
C LEU A 101 2.01 -10.61 -10.56
N ASN A 102 2.55 -11.82 -10.74
CA ASN A 102 1.95 -12.81 -11.60
C ASN A 102 0.93 -13.63 -10.77
N PRO A 103 -0.38 -13.47 -10.99
CA PRO A 103 -1.40 -14.17 -10.20
C PRO A 103 -1.37 -15.69 -10.39
N ASP A 104 -0.77 -16.20 -11.47
CA ASP A 104 -0.61 -17.64 -11.72
C ASP A 104 0.52 -18.25 -10.87
N GLU A 105 1.45 -17.42 -10.38
CA GLU A 105 2.55 -17.82 -9.46
C GLU A 105 2.14 -17.68 -7.99
N CYS A 106 1.03 -16.96 -7.72
CA CYS A 106 0.49 -16.75 -6.39
C CYS A 106 -0.35 -17.95 -5.94
N LYS A 107 0.13 -18.74 -4.97
CA LYS A 107 -0.71 -19.73 -4.28
C LYS A 107 -1.82 -19.00 -3.52
N ARG A 108 -3.05 -19.14 -3.99
CA ARG A 108 -4.25 -18.79 -3.22
C ARG A 108 -4.44 -19.89 -2.18
N GLN A 109 -4.30 -19.57 -0.90
CA GLN A 109 -4.65 -20.50 0.18
C GLN A 109 -6.15 -20.48 0.42
#